data_AF-A0A969ZKN0-F1
#
_entry.id   AF-A0A969ZKN0-F1
#
_cell.length_a   1.000
_cell.length_b   1.000
_cell.length_c   1.000
_cell.angle_alpha   90.00
_cell.angle_beta   90.00
_cell.angle_gamma   90.00
#
_symmetry.space_group_name_H-M   'P 1'
#
loop_
_entity.id
_entity.type
_entity.pdbx_description
1 polymer ?
#
loop_
_entity_poly.entity_id
_entity_poly.type
_entity_poly.pdbx_seq_one_letter_code
_entity_poly.pdbx_strand_id
1 'polypeptide(L)' 'MARHKTPKYVKFTDSFPMTASGKIQKYKMRDAAIDEYNLLDDASIETA' A
#
# COMPACT_ATOMS: atom_id res chain seq x y z
N MET A 1 -20.87 -6.88 6.10
CA MET A 1 -19.47 -6.69 5.68
C MET A 1 -18.78 -5.81 6.71
N ALA A 2 -17.65 -6.24 7.29
CA ALA A 2 -16.99 -5.48 8.35
C ALA A 2 -16.30 -4.23 7.75
N ARG A 3 -16.69 -3.03 8.20
CA ARG A 3 -16.19 -1.76 7.64
C ARG A 3 -14.67 -1.64 7.68
N HIS A 4 -14.01 -2.23 8.69
CA HIS A 4 -12.54 -2.21 8.82
C HIS A 4 -11.79 -3.02 7.75
N LYS A 5 -12.45 -3.94 7.04
CA LYS A 5 -11.82 -4.71 5.94
C LYS A 5 -12.09 -4.11 4.56
N THR A 6 -12.79 -2.98 4.50
CA THR A 6 -13.11 -2.34 3.22
C THR A 6 -11.96 -1.39 2.88
N PRO A 7 -11.30 -1.55 1.72
CA PRO A 7 -10.20 -0.69 1.33
C PRO A 7 -10.71 0.73 1.07
N LYS A 8 -10.02 1.75 1.57
CA LYS A 8 -10.34 3.16 1.33
C LYS A 8 -9.89 3.65 -0.05
N TYR A 9 -8.77 3.10 -0.56
CA TYR A 9 -8.17 3.47 -1.84
C TYR A 9 -7.93 2.22 -2.69
N VAL A 10 -8.32 2.27 -3.96
CA VAL A 10 -8.10 1.20 -4.94
C VAL A 10 -7.57 1.84 -6.22
N LYS A 11 -6.40 1.38 -6.67
CA LYS A 11 -5.77 1.81 -7.92
C LYS A 11 -5.48 0.58 -8.78
N PHE A 12 -5.81 0.68 -10.05
CA PHE A 12 -5.43 -0.31 -11.04
C PHE A 12 -4.02 -0.01 -11.54
N THR A 13 -3.19 -1.03 -11.64
CA THR A 13 -1.78 -0.92 -12.04
C THR A 13 -1.46 -2.00 -13.06
N ASP A 14 -0.68 -1.68 -14.08
CA ASP A 14 -0.31 -2.64 -15.13
C ASP A 14 0.67 -3.71 -14.65
N SER A 15 1.49 -3.41 -13.63
CA SER A 15 2.45 -4.37 -13.07
C SER A 15 2.73 -4.09 -11.59
N PHE A 16 3.00 -5.17 -10.83
CA PHE A 16 3.42 -5.08 -9.43
C PHE A 16 4.94 -5.13 -9.33
N PRO A 17 5.56 -4.39 -8.38
CA PRO A 17 6.98 -4.50 -8.14
C PRO A 17 7.32 -5.90 -7.62
N MET A 18 7.94 -6.71 -8.47
CA MET A 18 8.35 -8.08 -8.15
C MET A 18 9.87 -8.17 -7.96
N THR A 19 10.31 -9.07 -7.08
CA THR A 19 11.72 -9.49 -7.05
C THR A 19 12.03 -10.37 -8.27
N ALA A 20 13.30 -10.59 -8.57
CA ALA A 20 13.73 -11.55 -9.60
C ALA A 20 13.18 -12.98 -9.37
N SER A 21 12.76 -13.30 -8.13
CA SER A 21 12.13 -14.56 -7.74
C SER A 21 10.59 -14.53 -7.81
N GLY A 22 9.99 -13.44 -8.30
CA GLY A 22 8.54 -13.30 -8.42
C GLY A 22 7.80 -12.98 -7.12
N LYS A 23 8.50 -12.59 -6.05
CA LYS A 23 7.84 -12.16 -4.80
C LYS A 23 7.42 -10.69 -4.92
N ILE A 24 6.16 -10.39 -4.61
CA ILE A 24 5.64 -9.02 -4.60
C ILE A 24 6.26 -8.24 -3.42
N GLN A 25 6.89 -7.11 -3.74
CA GLN A 25 7.52 -6.23 -2.76
C GLN A 25 6.50 -5.22 -2.23
N LYS A 26 5.71 -5.64 -1.24
CA LYS A 26 4.64 -4.81 -0.64
C LYS A 26 5.15 -3.52 0.00
N TYR A 27 6.40 -3.48 0.48
CA TYR A 27 6.97 -2.27 1.08
C TYR A 27 7.10 -1.14 0.05
N LYS A 28 7.61 -1.42 -1.15
CA LYS A 28 7.68 -0.43 -2.25
C LYS A 28 6.30 0.08 -2.65
N MET A 29 5.30 -0.78 -2.63
CA MET A 29 3.92 -0.38 -2.91
C MET A 29 3.36 0.53 -1.82
N ARG A 30 3.74 0.30 -0.55
CA ARG A 30 3.35 1.14 0.58
C ARG A 30 4.01 2.51 0.48
N ASP A 31 5.32 2.56 0.18
CA ASP A 31 6.05 3.83 0.03
C ASP A 31 5.48 4.66 -1.12
N ALA A 32 5.21 4.04 -2.27
CA ALA A 32 4.56 4.71 -3.40
C ALA A 32 3.14 5.21 -3.06
N ALA A 33 2.37 4.46 -2.28
CA ALA A 33 1.05 4.90 -1.85
C ALA A 33 1.11 6.05 -0.83
N ILE A 34 2.13 6.08 0.04
CA ILE A 34 2.33 7.18 0.99
C ILE A 34 2.64 8.49 0.24
N ASP A 35 3.53 8.43 -0.74
CA ASP A 35 3.91 9.58 -1.58
C ASP A 35 2.73 10.07 -2.43
N GLU A 36 2.04 9.15 -3.11
CA GLU A 36 0.98 9.49 -4.09
C GLU A 36 -0.31 10.02 -3.43
N TYR A 37 -0.66 9.53 -2.25
CA TYR A 37 -1.85 9.97 -1.51
C TYR A 37 -1.53 10.91 -0.34
N ASN A 38 -0.28 11.34 -0.21
CA ASN A 38 0.21 12.20 0.87
C ASN A 38 -0.18 11.69 2.27
N LEU A 39 -0.14 10.37 2.48
CA LEU A 39 -0.57 9.66 3.69
C LEU A 39 0.50 9.68 4.81
N LEU A 40 1.27 10.76 4.89
CA LEU A 40 2.35 10.91 5.88
C LEU A 40 1.82 10.78 7.32
N ASP A 41 0.61 11.29 7.57
CA ASP A 41 -0.10 11.14 8.84
C ASP A 41 -0.42 9.68 9.17
N ASP A 42 -1.03 8.93 8.25
CA ASP A 42 -1.36 7.50 8.45
C ASP A 42 -0.10 6.62 8.62
N ALA A 43 1.01 6.97 7.96
CA ALA A 43 2.28 6.26 8.08
C ALA A 43 2.95 6.41 9.46
N SER A 44 2.65 7.51 10.17
CA SER A 44 3.17 7.80 11.50
C SER A 44 2.38 7.15 12.64
N ILE A 45 1.23 6.54 12.35
CA ILE A 45 0.40 5.87 13.36
C ILE A 45 1.07 4.56 13.75
N GLU A 46 1.84 4.58 14.84
CA GLU A 46 2.31 3.37 15.53
C GLU A 46 1.10 2.50 15.84
N THR A 47 0.96 1.42 15.07
CA THR A 47 -0.14 0.47 15.25
C THR A 47 0.31 -0.56 16.29
N ALA A 48 -0.44 -0.67 17.39
CA ALA A 48 -0.25 -1.65 18.46
C ALA A 48 -0.44 -3.10 18.00
#